data_AF-A0A924I2Q9-F1
#
_entry.id   AF-A0A924I2Q9-F1
#
_cell.length_a   1.000
_cell.length_b   1.000
_cell.length_c   1.000
_cell.angle_alpha   90.00
_cell.angle_beta   90.00
_cell.angle_gamma   90.00
#
_symmetry.space_group_name_H-M   'P 1'
#
loop_
_entity.id
_entity.type
_entity.pdbx_description
1 polymer ?
#
loop_
_entity_poly.entity_id
_entity_poly.type
_entity_poly.pdbx_seq_one_letter_code
_entity_poly.pdbx_strand_id
1 'polypeptide(L)'
;MTTLALIAKQPLPGRVKTRLHPPLSLEQAAMLAAAALADTLFVAAQLSATRRLLFFEGAVIPRGAENFEVLAQGTGTLDERLGSLFDHETAPLALIGMDTPQLTAELLAPVFAPWPDDIDAWFGPATDGGFWCLALAEPDGALLRGVPMSRSDTGRIQLERLTARGLRVGILPSLTDVDTFETALEVATLSPYSRFASALADIVDELDERAGAGVSGAALSGVTLSGTTLSGAAL
;
A
#
# COMPACT_ATOMS: atom_id res chain seq x y z
N MET A 1 16.29 -18.53 7.60
CA MET A 1 17.01 -17.24 7.59
C MET A 1 16.55 -16.52 6.35
N THR A 2 15.81 -15.43 6.49
CA THR A 2 15.17 -14.73 5.36
C THR A 2 15.50 -13.25 5.46
N THR A 3 16.03 -12.66 4.38
CA THR A 3 16.14 -11.22 4.21
C THR A 3 14.77 -10.66 3.85
N LEU A 4 14.36 -9.58 4.51
CA LEU A 4 13.18 -8.81 4.14
C LEU A 4 13.63 -7.57 3.35
N ALA A 5 13.04 -7.33 2.19
CA ALA A 5 13.13 -6.08 1.46
C ALA A 5 11.75 -5.41 1.37
N LEU A 6 11.67 -4.18 1.87
CA LEU A 6 10.53 -3.29 1.66
C LEU A 6 10.86 -2.36 0.50
N ILE A 7 10.13 -2.48 -0.62
CA ILE A 7 10.22 -1.49 -1.69
C ILE A 7 9.34 -0.29 -1.35
N ALA A 8 9.94 0.90 -1.36
CA ALA A 8 9.23 2.12 -1.05
C ALA A 8 9.76 3.31 -1.86
N LYS A 9 8.87 4.28 -2.09
CA LYS A 9 9.20 5.58 -2.65
C LYS A 9 8.88 6.65 -1.62
N GLN A 10 9.68 7.71 -1.58
CA GLN A 10 9.42 8.84 -0.69
C GLN A 10 8.03 9.41 -0.95
N PRO A 11 7.17 9.50 0.08
CA PRO A 11 5.84 10.09 -0.06
C PRO A 11 5.96 11.60 -0.30
N LEU A 12 5.84 12.00 -1.57
CA LEU A 12 5.88 13.39 -2.00
C LEU A 12 4.58 13.76 -2.72
N PRO A 13 3.98 14.94 -2.45
CA PRO A 13 2.79 15.41 -3.15
C PRO A 13 2.98 15.36 -4.67
N GLY A 14 2.00 14.81 -5.39
CA GLY A 14 2.04 14.68 -6.85
C GLY A 14 3.00 13.62 -7.39
N ARG A 15 3.69 12.86 -6.53
CA ARG A 15 4.61 11.77 -6.92
C ARG A 15 4.15 10.39 -6.52
N VAL A 16 3.32 10.30 -5.48
CA VAL A 16 2.73 9.05 -4.98
C VAL A 16 1.22 9.22 -4.89
N LYS A 17 0.49 8.11 -5.02
CA LYS A 17 -0.96 8.02 -4.79
C LYS A 17 -1.79 9.14 -5.43
N THR A 18 -1.41 9.53 -6.65
CA THR A 18 -2.11 10.59 -7.39
C THR A 18 -3.55 10.24 -7.73
N ARG A 19 -3.92 8.95 -7.72
CA ARG A 19 -5.29 8.45 -7.92
C ARG A 19 -6.20 8.61 -6.69
N LEU A 20 -5.65 8.98 -5.52
CA LEU A 20 -6.44 9.47 -4.38
C LEU A 20 -6.97 10.89 -4.60
N HIS A 21 -6.38 11.62 -5.56
CA HIS A 21 -6.81 12.95 -5.95
C HIS A 21 -7.64 12.88 -7.24
N PRO A 22 -8.85 13.48 -7.27
CA PRO A 22 -9.73 13.86 -6.15
C PRO A 22 -10.33 12.62 -5.43
N PRO A 23 -10.90 12.76 -4.20
CA PRO A 23 -11.25 14.00 -3.51
C PRO A 23 -10.13 14.63 -2.68
N LEU A 24 -9.05 13.90 -2.39
CA LEU A 24 -7.95 14.41 -1.56
C LEU A 24 -7.15 15.47 -2.30
N SER A 25 -6.49 16.37 -1.57
CA SER A 25 -5.38 17.13 -2.12
C SER A 25 -4.15 16.23 -2.38
N LEU A 26 -3.20 16.68 -3.18
CA LEU A 26 -1.95 15.94 -3.41
C LEU A 26 -1.13 15.80 -2.12
N GLU A 27 -1.22 16.78 -1.21
CA GLU A 27 -0.61 16.76 0.12
C GLU A 27 -1.25 15.70 1.01
N GLN A 28 -2.58 15.66 1.07
CA GLN A 28 -3.34 14.65 1.81
C GLN A 28 -3.03 13.23 1.28
N ALA A 29 -2.96 13.06 -0.04
CA ALA A 29 -2.56 11.78 -0.65
C ALA A 29 -1.13 11.35 -0.25
N ALA A 30 -0.18 12.29 -0.20
CA ALA A 30 1.18 12.00 0.26
C ALA A 30 1.24 11.70 1.77
N MET A 31 0.41 12.38 2.58
CA MET A 31 0.27 12.09 4.02
C MET A 31 -0.24 10.67 4.25
N LEU A 32 -1.26 10.23 3.52
CA LEU A 32 -1.76 8.85 3.60
C LEU A 32 -0.70 7.83 3.18
N ALA A 33 0.02 8.08 2.08
CA ALA A 33 1.11 7.21 1.67
C ALA A 33 2.23 7.13 2.74
N ALA A 34 2.53 8.22 3.44
CA ALA A 34 3.48 8.22 4.54
C ALA A 34 2.98 7.43 5.76
N ALA A 35 1.70 7.54 6.09
CA ALA A 35 1.08 6.76 7.16
C ALA A 35 1.10 5.26 6.84
N ALA A 36 0.76 4.87 5.60
CA ALA A 36 0.81 3.49 5.17
C ALA A 36 2.22 2.88 5.20
N LEU A 37 3.22 3.65 4.74
CA LEU A 37 4.62 3.26 4.84
C LEU A 37 5.06 3.08 6.30
N ALA A 38 4.64 3.98 7.20
CA ALA A 38 4.97 3.89 8.61
C ALA A 38 4.37 2.65 9.29
N ASP A 39 3.13 2.28 8.96
CA ASP A 39 2.52 1.05 9.46
C ASP A 39 3.20 -0.20 8.91
N THR A 40 3.57 -0.19 7.62
CA THR A 40 4.32 -1.28 7.00
C THR A 40 5.70 -1.46 7.64
N LEU A 41 6.44 -0.36 7.87
CA LEU A 41 7.73 -0.37 8.57
C LEU A 41 7.59 -0.91 10.00
N PHE A 42 6.53 -0.52 10.71
CA PHE A 42 6.26 -0.98 12.07
C PHE A 42 6.07 -2.50 12.14
N VAL A 43 5.33 -3.08 11.20
CA VAL A 43 5.14 -4.55 11.12
C VAL A 43 6.44 -5.23 10.68
N ALA A 44 7.09 -4.71 9.65
CA ALA A 44 8.33 -5.24 9.11
C ALA A 44 9.48 -5.29 10.12
N ALA A 45 9.53 -4.33 11.05
CA ALA A 45 10.48 -4.33 12.16
C ALA A 45 10.32 -5.53 13.10
N GLN A 46 9.10 -6.06 13.26
CA GLN A 46 8.77 -7.14 14.21
C GLN A 46 9.01 -8.55 13.65
N LEU A 47 9.17 -8.69 12.33
CA LEU A 47 9.37 -9.98 11.67
C LEU A 47 10.72 -10.60 12.05
N SER A 48 10.84 -11.92 12.07
CA SER A 48 12.12 -12.61 12.37
C SER A 48 13.10 -12.61 11.17
N ALA A 49 13.19 -11.49 10.46
CA ALA A 49 14.12 -11.29 9.35
C ALA A 49 15.57 -11.19 9.85
N THR A 50 16.48 -11.88 9.16
CA THR A 50 17.92 -11.84 9.48
C THR A 50 18.58 -10.54 9.03
N ARG A 51 18.06 -9.96 7.94
CA ARG A 51 18.45 -8.65 7.40
C ARG A 51 17.20 -7.95 6.90
N ARG A 52 17.20 -6.62 6.99
CA ARG A 52 16.09 -5.76 6.56
C ARG A 52 16.62 -4.69 5.62
N LEU A 53 16.07 -4.64 4.43
CA LEU A 53 16.40 -3.70 3.39
C LEU A 53 15.24 -2.76 3.16
N LEU A 54 15.52 -1.46 3.11
CA LEU A 54 14.62 -0.47 2.54
C LEU A 54 15.10 -0.19 1.12
N PHE A 55 14.47 -0.81 0.13
CA PHE A 55 14.77 -0.61 -1.28
C PHE A 55 14.07 0.68 -1.75
N PHE A 56 14.77 1.79 -1.64
CA PHE A 56 14.19 3.13 -1.52
C PHE A 56 14.44 4.01 -2.74
N GLU A 57 13.38 4.68 -3.20
CA GLU A 57 13.45 5.80 -4.16
C GLU A 57 13.11 7.11 -3.44
N GLY A 58 14.13 7.86 -3.00
CA GLY A 58 13.90 9.10 -2.27
C GLY A 58 15.17 9.72 -1.69
N ALA A 59 15.06 10.99 -1.30
CA ALA A 59 16.14 11.72 -0.65
C ALA A 59 16.03 11.70 0.88
N VAL A 60 14.81 11.63 1.41
CA VAL A 60 14.55 11.64 2.86
C VAL A 60 14.08 10.25 3.29
N ILE A 61 14.89 9.61 4.13
CA ILE A 61 14.56 8.30 4.69
C ILE A 61 13.38 8.45 5.65
N PRO A 62 12.34 7.60 5.56
CA PRO A 62 11.19 7.64 6.46
C PRO A 62 11.60 7.32 7.89
N ARG A 63 10.91 7.94 8.87
CA ARG A 63 11.03 7.55 10.28
C ARG A 63 10.53 6.11 10.47
N GLY A 64 11.12 5.36 11.39
CA GLY A 64 10.79 3.94 11.59
C GLY A 64 11.65 2.97 10.76
N ALA A 65 12.52 3.49 9.89
CA ALA A 65 13.46 2.69 9.10
C ALA A 65 14.84 2.54 9.76
N GLU A 66 14.98 2.84 11.06
CA GLU A 66 16.29 2.85 11.74
C GLU A 66 16.97 1.48 11.77
N ASN A 67 16.17 0.40 11.71
CA ASN A 67 16.65 -0.99 11.67
C ASN A 67 16.75 -1.55 10.25
N PHE A 68 16.68 -0.69 9.22
CA PHE A 68 16.76 -1.07 7.82
C PHE A 68 18.06 -0.55 7.21
N GLU A 69 18.74 -1.40 6.46
CA GLU A 69 19.77 -0.95 5.53
C GLU A 69 19.09 -0.33 4.31
N VAL A 70 19.43 0.92 4.01
CA VAL A 70 18.84 1.62 2.87
C VAL A 70 19.62 1.29 1.60
N LEU A 71 18.94 0.73 0.61
CA LEU A 71 19.47 0.46 -0.71
C LEU A 71 18.72 1.31 -1.74
N ALA A 72 19.43 2.08 -2.56
CA ALA A 72 18.80 2.86 -3.63
C ALA A 72 18.23 1.94 -4.71
N GLN A 73 17.04 2.26 -5.24
CA GLN A 73 16.41 1.45 -6.30
C GLN A 73 17.19 1.41 -7.63
N GLY A 74 18.12 2.33 -7.83
CA GLY A 74 18.86 2.46 -9.09
C GLY A 74 17.99 2.97 -10.24
N THR A 75 18.47 2.81 -11.46
CA THR A 75 17.81 3.25 -12.69
C THR A 75 17.21 2.07 -13.45
N GLY A 76 16.24 2.34 -14.32
CA GLY A 76 15.61 1.32 -15.16
C GLY A 76 14.12 1.17 -14.85
N THR A 77 13.49 0.24 -15.55
CA THR A 77 12.10 -0.16 -15.32
C THR A 77 11.95 -0.84 -13.95
N LEU A 78 10.71 -0.94 -13.43
CA LEU A 78 10.50 -1.52 -12.10
C LEU A 78 10.94 -2.98 -12.03
N ASP A 79 10.69 -3.78 -13.06
CA ASP A 79 11.12 -5.17 -13.16
C ASP A 79 12.65 -5.32 -13.21
N GLU A 80 13.38 -4.43 -13.88
CA GLU A 80 14.84 -4.41 -13.88
C GLU A 80 15.42 -4.06 -12.50
N ARG A 81 14.82 -3.08 -11.81
CA ARG A 81 15.24 -2.67 -10.46
C ARG A 81 15.00 -3.78 -9.46
N LEU A 82 13.81 -4.38 -9.48
CA LEU A 82 13.49 -5.53 -8.64
C LEU A 82 14.39 -6.73 -8.98
N GLY A 83 14.58 -7.05 -10.26
CA GLY A 83 15.48 -8.14 -10.66
C GLY A 83 16.91 -7.93 -10.16
N SER A 84 17.41 -6.69 -10.16
CA SER A 84 18.74 -6.38 -9.63
C SER A 84 18.83 -6.60 -8.12
N LEU A 85 17.78 -6.25 -7.36
CA LEU A 85 17.70 -6.56 -5.93
C LEU A 85 17.79 -8.07 -5.69
N PHE A 86 17.06 -8.88 -6.46
CA PHE A 86 17.08 -10.34 -6.32
C PHE A 86 18.44 -10.94 -6.71
N ASP A 87 19.13 -10.43 -7.72
CA ASP A 87 20.48 -10.91 -8.07
C ASP A 87 21.54 -10.60 -7.00
N HIS A 88 21.32 -9.56 -6.19
CA HIS A 88 22.26 -9.15 -5.16
C HIS A 88 22.16 -9.98 -3.87
N GLU A 89 21.04 -10.63 -3.62
CA GLU A 89 20.80 -11.39 -2.38
C GLU A 89 21.11 -12.88 -2.57
N THR A 90 21.79 -13.47 -1.58
CA THR A 90 22.19 -14.90 -1.61
C THR A 90 21.43 -15.78 -0.63
N ALA A 91 20.75 -15.16 0.35
CA ALA A 91 19.85 -15.82 1.27
C ALA A 91 18.40 -15.70 0.76
N PRO A 92 17.45 -16.53 1.23
CA PRO A 92 16.05 -16.35 0.92
C PRO A 92 15.61 -14.90 1.07
N LEU A 93 14.95 -14.34 0.05
CA LEU A 93 14.57 -12.94 -0.01
C LEU A 93 13.05 -12.83 -0.09
N ALA A 94 12.46 -12.05 0.80
CA ALA A 94 11.06 -11.64 0.77
C ALA A 94 10.95 -10.16 0.41
N LEU A 95 10.36 -9.84 -0.74
CA LEU A 95 9.99 -8.49 -1.16
C LEU A 95 8.55 -8.20 -0.72
N ILE A 96 8.32 -7.04 -0.11
CA ILE A 96 6.98 -6.49 0.16
C ILE A 96 6.84 -5.05 -0.31
N GLY A 97 5.61 -4.65 -0.69
CA GLY A 97 5.26 -3.27 -1.06
C GLY A 97 4.97 -2.36 0.14
N MET A 98 4.91 -1.04 -0.10
CA MET A 98 4.62 -0.02 0.93
C MET A 98 3.14 0.34 1.09
N ASP A 99 2.27 -0.20 0.23
CA ASP A 99 0.91 0.31 0.00
C ASP A 99 -0.20 -0.54 0.65
N THR A 100 0.18 -1.45 1.54
CA THR A 100 -0.72 -2.38 2.25
C THR A 100 -0.67 -2.16 3.77
N PRO A 101 -1.27 -1.07 4.30
CA PRO A 101 -1.24 -0.77 5.74
C PRO A 101 -2.01 -1.76 6.62
N GLN A 102 -2.81 -2.64 6.02
CA GLN A 102 -3.46 -3.78 6.67
C GLN A 102 -2.55 -5.02 6.82
N LEU A 103 -1.29 -4.94 6.38
CA LEU A 103 -0.29 -5.99 6.58
C LEU A 103 -0.15 -6.29 8.09
N THR A 104 -0.02 -7.58 8.43
CA THR A 104 0.25 -8.05 9.79
C THR A 104 1.42 -9.03 9.78
N ALA A 105 2.06 -9.22 10.93
CA ALA A 105 3.15 -10.19 11.04
C ALA A 105 2.68 -11.64 10.77
N GLU A 106 1.42 -11.96 11.10
CA GLU A 106 0.83 -13.27 10.89
C GLU A 106 0.74 -13.64 9.40
N LEU A 107 0.40 -12.68 8.53
CA LEU A 107 0.33 -12.89 7.08
C LEU A 107 1.68 -13.30 6.48
N LEU A 108 2.79 -12.89 7.10
CA LEU A 108 4.14 -13.21 6.67
C LEU A 108 4.79 -14.33 7.50
N ALA A 109 4.08 -14.89 8.50
CA ALA A 109 4.64 -15.93 9.36
C ALA A 109 5.24 -17.12 8.59
N PRO A 110 4.61 -17.65 7.51
CA PRO A 110 5.19 -18.74 6.72
C PRO A 110 6.51 -18.38 6.04
N VAL A 111 6.72 -17.10 5.68
CA VAL A 111 7.90 -16.62 4.95
C VAL A 111 9.13 -16.49 5.86
N PHE A 112 8.91 -16.26 7.16
CA PHE A 112 9.95 -16.08 8.16
C PHE A 112 10.13 -17.31 9.08
N ALA A 113 9.30 -18.34 8.91
CA ALA A 113 9.53 -19.66 9.47
C ALA A 113 10.65 -20.41 8.69
N PRO A 114 11.16 -21.55 9.21
CA PRO A 114 11.94 -22.46 8.40
C PRO A 114 11.18 -22.83 7.12
N TRP A 115 11.83 -22.65 5.96
CA TRP A 115 11.21 -22.93 4.67
C TRP A 115 10.95 -24.44 4.55
N PRO A 116 9.73 -24.86 4.20
CA PRO A 116 9.46 -26.26 3.90
C PRO A 116 10.27 -26.77 2.71
N ASP A 117 10.67 -28.05 2.75
CA ASP A 117 11.37 -28.70 1.62
C ASP A 117 10.52 -28.75 0.34
N ASP A 118 9.22 -28.48 0.44
CA ASP A 118 8.24 -28.47 -0.64
C ASP A 118 7.80 -27.09 -1.13
N ILE A 119 8.44 -26.01 -0.65
CA ILE A 119 8.12 -24.65 -1.06
C ILE A 119 9.40 -23.91 -1.49
N ASP A 120 9.38 -23.41 -2.73
CA ASP A 120 10.50 -22.67 -3.32
C ASP A 120 10.21 -21.16 -3.41
N ALA A 121 8.93 -20.79 -3.35
CA ALA A 121 8.50 -19.40 -3.37
C ALA A 121 7.22 -19.17 -2.55
N TRP A 122 7.06 -17.97 -2.00
CA TRP A 122 5.80 -17.47 -1.47
C TRP A 122 5.29 -16.30 -2.30
N PHE A 123 4.00 -16.28 -2.59
CA PHE A 123 3.38 -15.25 -3.42
C PHE A 123 2.12 -14.70 -2.75
N GLY A 124 2.11 -13.39 -2.50
CA GLY A 124 0.97 -12.65 -1.96
C GLY A 124 0.29 -11.83 -3.05
N PRO A 125 -0.86 -12.27 -3.60
CA PRO A 125 -1.55 -11.53 -4.66
C PRO A 125 -2.17 -10.24 -4.11
N ALA A 126 -2.19 -9.18 -4.93
CA ALA A 126 -2.92 -7.96 -4.64
C ALA A 126 -4.26 -7.95 -5.40
N THR A 127 -5.31 -7.36 -4.82
CA THR A 127 -6.66 -7.33 -5.42
C THR A 127 -6.75 -6.52 -6.71
N ASP A 128 -5.80 -5.61 -6.94
CA ASP A 128 -5.68 -4.82 -8.18
C ASP A 128 -5.07 -5.60 -9.36
N GLY A 129 -4.67 -6.86 -9.12
CA GLY A 129 -4.04 -7.74 -10.09
C GLY A 129 -2.51 -7.75 -10.05
N GLY A 130 -1.89 -7.00 -9.13
CA GLY A 130 -0.47 -7.07 -8.80
C GLY A 130 -0.13 -8.13 -7.75
N PHE A 131 0.93 -7.87 -6.97
CA PHE A 131 1.31 -8.67 -5.80
C PHE A 131 1.91 -7.78 -4.72
N TRP A 132 1.52 -8.01 -3.47
CA TRP A 132 2.05 -7.29 -2.31
C TRP A 132 3.27 -7.98 -1.71
N CYS A 133 3.45 -9.28 -1.98
CA CYS A 133 4.60 -10.05 -1.54
C CYS A 133 5.10 -11.03 -2.62
N LEU A 134 6.43 -11.09 -2.77
CA LEU A 134 7.13 -12.15 -3.48
C LEU A 134 8.33 -12.57 -2.64
N ALA A 135 8.38 -13.83 -2.23
CA ALA A 135 9.55 -14.40 -1.58
C ALA A 135 10.10 -15.58 -2.35
N LEU A 136 11.43 -15.68 -2.45
CA LEU A 136 12.14 -16.79 -3.10
C LEU A 136 13.15 -17.41 -2.13
N ALA A 137 13.19 -18.75 -2.07
CA ALA A 137 14.19 -19.48 -1.32
C ALA A 137 15.60 -19.24 -1.90
N GLU A 138 15.67 -19.24 -3.23
CA GLU A 138 16.85 -18.92 -4.02
C GLU A 138 16.52 -17.70 -4.88
N PRO A 139 16.99 -16.50 -4.50
CA PRO A 139 16.75 -15.29 -5.29
C PRO A 139 17.32 -15.39 -6.71
N ASP A 140 16.49 -15.10 -7.71
CA ASP A 140 16.89 -15.03 -9.12
C ASP A 140 16.16 -13.87 -9.80
N GLY A 141 16.90 -12.82 -10.17
CA GLY A 141 16.33 -11.64 -10.81
C GLY A 141 15.76 -11.91 -12.21
N ALA A 142 16.15 -12.99 -12.88
CA ALA A 142 15.56 -13.39 -14.15
C ALA A 142 14.07 -13.78 -14.02
N LEU A 143 13.61 -14.11 -12.81
CA LEU A 143 12.19 -14.38 -12.53
C LEU A 143 11.35 -13.10 -12.49
N LEU A 144 11.96 -11.92 -12.39
CA LEU A 144 11.24 -10.64 -12.34
C LEU A 144 11.36 -9.85 -13.65
N ARG A 145 12.56 -9.83 -14.26
CA ARG A 145 12.83 -9.05 -15.48
C ARG A 145 11.88 -9.41 -16.63
N GLY A 146 11.28 -8.40 -17.24
CA GLY A 146 10.29 -8.55 -18.31
C GLY A 146 8.91 -9.02 -17.85
N VAL A 147 8.59 -9.04 -16.55
CA VAL A 147 7.18 -9.07 -16.12
C VAL A 147 6.62 -7.67 -16.35
N PRO A 148 5.50 -7.51 -17.07
CA PRO A 148 4.86 -6.22 -17.21
C PRO A 148 4.40 -5.70 -15.84
N MET A 149 4.87 -4.53 -15.43
CA MET A 149 4.54 -3.91 -14.15
C MET A 149 3.37 -2.92 -14.26
N SER A 150 2.71 -2.64 -13.13
CA SER A 150 1.60 -1.69 -13.02
C SER A 150 0.39 -2.01 -13.92
N ARG A 151 0.08 -3.31 -14.08
CA ARG A 151 -1.06 -3.81 -14.85
C ARG A 151 -1.89 -4.77 -14.01
N SER A 152 -3.17 -4.88 -14.34
CA SER A 152 -4.10 -5.80 -13.66
C SER A 152 -3.81 -7.28 -13.92
N ASP A 153 -2.87 -7.61 -14.81
CA ASP A 153 -2.40 -8.97 -15.08
C ASP A 153 -0.96 -9.23 -14.59
N THR A 154 -0.31 -8.25 -13.93
CA THR A 154 1.07 -8.35 -13.45
C THR A 154 1.27 -9.57 -12.53
N GLY A 155 0.43 -9.72 -11.51
CA GLY A 155 0.52 -10.79 -10.52
C GLY A 155 0.27 -12.16 -11.14
N ARG A 156 -0.71 -12.29 -12.05
CA ARG A 156 -0.95 -13.52 -12.81
C ARG A 156 0.29 -13.92 -13.63
N ILE A 157 0.85 -12.97 -14.38
CA ILE A 157 2.04 -13.21 -15.22
C ILE A 157 3.26 -13.57 -14.36
N GLN A 158 3.44 -12.91 -13.21
CA GLN A 158 4.52 -13.22 -12.27
C GLN A 158 4.38 -14.64 -11.73
N LEU A 159 3.17 -15.03 -11.28
CA LEU A 159 2.93 -16.38 -10.76
C LEU A 159 3.11 -17.47 -11.84
N GLU A 160 2.62 -17.23 -13.06
CA GLU A 160 2.85 -18.11 -14.21
C GLU A 160 4.35 -18.28 -14.50
N ARG A 161 5.14 -17.23 -14.34
CA ARG A 161 6.58 -17.30 -14.54
C ARG A 161 7.29 -18.15 -13.49
N LEU A 162 6.91 -18.02 -12.22
CA LEU A 162 7.45 -18.84 -11.13
C LEU A 162 7.14 -20.32 -11.37
N THR A 163 5.88 -20.62 -11.68
CA THR A 163 5.43 -22.01 -11.90
C THR A 163 5.99 -22.62 -13.19
N ALA A 164 6.12 -21.84 -14.27
CA ALA A 164 6.76 -22.30 -15.51
C ALA A 164 8.25 -22.62 -15.32
N ARG A 165 8.88 -22.08 -14.27
CA ARG A 165 10.26 -22.40 -13.87
C ARG A 165 10.34 -23.60 -12.92
N GLY A 166 9.22 -24.26 -12.65
CA GLY A 166 9.14 -25.45 -11.82
C GLY A 166 9.11 -25.18 -10.31
N LEU A 167 8.99 -23.91 -9.89
CA LEU A 167 8.92 -23.56 -8.48
C LEU A 167 7.59 -24.00 -7.87
N ARG A 168 7.66 -24.56 -6.66
CA ARG A 168 6.49 -24.85 -5.83
C ARG A 168 6.14 -23.61 -5.04
N VAL A 169 5.03 -22.97 -5.41
CA VAL A 169 4.65 -21.66 -4.89
C VAL A 169 3.56 -21.80 -3.81
N GLY A 170 3.89 -21.40 -2.59
CA GLY A 170 2.91 -21.19 -1.53
C GLY A 170 2.17 -19.86 -1.74
N ILE A 171 0.84 -19.87 -1.62
CA ILE A 171 0.02 -18.68 -1.81
C ILE A 171 -0.34 -18.08 -0.44
N LEU A 172 0.03 -16.82 -0.23
CA LEU A 172 -0.37 -16.03 0.92
C LEU A 172 -1.77 -15.44 0.70
N PRO A 173 -2.47 -14.98 1.76
CA PRO A 173 -3.73 -14.28 1.59
C PRO A 173 -3.58 -13.04 0.69
N SER A 174 -4.65 -12.73 -0.04
CA SER A 174 -4.71 -11.52 -0.86
C SER A 174 -4.84 -10.29 0.02
N LEU A 175 -4.13 -9.21 -0.34
CA LEU A 175 -4.32 -7.87 0.26
C LEU A 175 -4.77 -6.87 -0.79
N THR A 176 -5.28 -5.72 -0.32
CA THR A 176 -5.73 -4.61 -1.15
C THR A 176 -4.69 -3.49 -1.10
N ASP A 177 -4.07 -3.19 -2.24
CA ASP A 177 -3.21 -2.02 -2.36
C ASP A 177 -4.08 -0.76 -2.33
N VAL A 178 -3.74 0.18 -1.43
CA VAL A 178 -4.45 1.46 -1.36
C VAL A 178 -4.05 2.32 -2.54
N ASP A 179 -4.95 2.56 -3.49
CA ASP A 179 -4.64 3.33 -4.69
C ASP A 179 -5.69 4.39 -5.04
N THR A 180 -6.96 4.08 -4.76
CA THR A 180 -8.10 4.97 -4.91
C THR A 180 -8.71 5.30 -3.56
N PHE A 181 -9.51 6.38 -3.50
CA PHE A 181 -10.17 6.77 -2.25
C PHE A 181 -11.11 5.68 -1.73
N GLU A 182 -11.76 4.92 -2.62
CA GLU A 182 -12.58 3.77 -2.25
C GLU A 182 -11.74 2.68 -1.55
N THR A 183 -10.61 2.29 -2.14
CA THR A 183 -9.70 1.32 -1.50
C THR A 183 -9.12 1.84 -0.18
N ALA A 184 -8.92 3.16 -0.04
CA ALA A 184 -8.47 3.74 1.22
C ALA A 184 -9.51 3.56 2.34
N LEU A 185 -10.79 3.81 2.06
CA LEU A 185 -11.90 3.61 3.01
C LEU A 185 -12.06 2.13 3.39
N GLU A 186 -11.99 1.24 2.39
CA GLU A 186 -12.04 -0.21 2.61
C GLU A 186 -10.91 -0.65 3.55
N VAL A 187 -9.67 -0.29 3.22
CA VAL A 187 -8.49 -0.71 3.97
C VAL A 187 -8.47 -0.11 5.38
N ALA A 188 -8.92 1.13 5.57
CA ALA A 188 -9.04 1.71 6.91
C ALA A 188 -10.02 0.93 7.80
N THR A 189 -11.05 0.31 7.22
CA THR A 189 -11.97 -0.58 7.96
C THR A 189 -11.31 -1.90 8.36
N LEU A 190 -10.39 -2.41 7.54
CA LEU A 190 -9.64 -3.65 7.82
C LEU A 190 -8.56 -3.44 8.89
N SER A 191 -8.00 -2.24 9.02
CA SER A 191 -6.96 -1.90 10.00
C SER A 191 -7.29 -0.63 10.79
N PRO A 192 -8.37 -0.62 11.60
CA PRO A 192 -8.93 0.60 12.21
C PRO A 192 -8.01 1.27 13.24
N TYR A 193 -7.01 0.55 13.75
CA TYR A 193 -6.03 1.07 14.72
C TYR A 193 -4.69 1.46 14.08
N SER A 194 -4.61 1.46 12.74
CA SER A 194 -3.42 1.85 12.00
C SER A 194 -3.25 3.37 11.96
N ARG A 195 -2.02 3.86 11.75
CA ARG A 195 -1.76 5.28 11.51
C ARG A 195 -2.44 5.74 10.23
N PHE A 196 -2.50 4.85 9.23
CA PHE A 196 -3.22 5.08 7.99
C PHE A 196 -4.70 5.36 8.22
N ALA A 197 -5.40 4.51 9.00
CA ALA A 197 -6.82 4.70 9.30
C ALA A 197 -7.06 6.00 10.08
N SER A 198 -6.21 6.31 11.06
CA SER A 198 -6.29 7.59 11.79
C SER A 198 -6.11 8.80 10.88
N ALA A 199 -5.10 8.77 10.00
CA ALA A 199 -4.85 9.88 9.07
C ALA A 199 -5.98 10.04 8.05
N LEU A 200 -6.60 8.94 7.60
CA LEU A 200 -7.75 9.00 6.70
C LEU A 200 -8.97 9.59 7.40
N ALA A 201 -9.22 9.23 8.65
CA ALA A 201 -10.32 9.80 9.43
C ALA A 201 -10.19 11.32 9.56
N ASP A 202 -9.01 11.82 9.94
CA ASP A 202 -8.74 13.26 10.05
C ASP A 202 -8.99 13.98 8.71
N ILE A 203 -8.55 13.38 7.59
CA ILE A 203 -8.75 13.94 6.24
C ILE A 203 -10.23 13.94 5.84
N VAL A 204 -10.98 12.89 6.17
CA VAL A 204 -12.42 12.81 5.87
C VAL A 204 -13.19 13.87 6.65
N ASP A 205 -12.87 14.06 7.94
CA ASP A 205 -13.47 15.11 8.76
C ASP A 205 -13.22 16.49 8.15
N GLU A 206 -11.99 16.79 7.69
CA GLU A 206 -11.67 18.05 6.98
C GLU A 206 -12.47 18.22 5.68
N LEU A 207 -12.70 17.14 4.93
CA LEU A 207 -13.47 17.19 3.68
C LEU A 207 -14.95 17.47 3.94
N ASP A 208 -15.52 16.84 4.98
CA ASP A 208 -16.92 17.03 5.38
C ASP A 208 -17.15 18.45 5.91
N GLU A 209 -16.23 19.00 6.69
CA GLU A 209 -16.27 20.40 7.14
C GLU A 209 -16.26 21.38 5.96
N ARG A 210 -15.42 21.13 4.95
CA ARG A 210 -15.35 21.96 3.73
C ARG A 210 -16.61 21.85 2.89
N ALA A 211 -17.17 20.65 2.77
CA ALA A 211 -18.44 20.44 2.09
C ALA A 211 -19.59 21.16 2.81
N GLY A 212 -19.66 21.07 4.14
CA GLY A 212 -20.65 21.76 4.97
C GLY A 212 -20.52 23.29 4.94
N ALA A 213 -19.29 23.82 4.96
CA ALA A 213 -19.02 25.25 4.80
C ALA A 213 -19.41 25.78 3.40
N GLY A 214 -19.24 24.95 2.35
CA GLY A 214 -19.63 25.27 0.98
C GLY A 214 -21.14 25.36 0.77
N VAL A 215 -21.94 24.58 1.52
CA VAL A 215 -23.41 24.62 1.46
C VAL A 215 -23.97 25.86 2.20
N SER A 216 -23.26 26.38 3.21
CA SER A 216 -23.67 27.59 3.95
C SER A 216 -23.48 28.90 3.16
N GLY A 217 -22.68 28.89 2.07
CA GLY A 217 -22.41 30.06 1.23
C GLY A 217 -23.44 30.35 0.12
N ALA A 218 -24.43 29.48 -0.07
CA ALA A 218 -25.36 29.55 -1.21
C ALA A 218 -26.85 29.49 -0.80
N ALA A 219 -27.26 30.25 0.21
CA ALA A 219 -28.64 30.74 0.33
C ALA A 219 -28.71 31.80 1.43
N LEU A 220 -29.01 33.04 1.05
CA LEU A 220 -30.06 33.88 1.65
C LEU A 220 -30.09 35.20 0.85
N SER A 221 -30.71 35.13 -0.33
CA SER A 221 -31.16 36.31 -1.06
C SER A 221 -32.56 36.04 -1.58
N GLY A 222 -33.54 36.58 -0.84
CA GLY A 222 -34.84 36.99 -1.36
C GLY A 222 -35.80 35.88 -1.78
N VAL A 223 -36.74 35.53 -0.90
CA VAL A 223 -38.18 35.59 -1.24
C VAL A 223 -38.95 36.04 0.00
N THR A 224 -39.38 37.30 -0.03
CA THR A 224 -40.52 37.79 0.77
C THR A 224 -41.78 37.35 0.05
N LEU A 225 -42.66 36.60 0.71
CA LEU A 225 -44.07 36.55 0.31
C LEU A 225 -44.96 36.70 1.54
N SER A 226 -45.69 37.80 1.53
CA SER A 226 -46.73 38.23 2.45
C SER A 226 -47.99 37.35 2.40
N GLY A 227 -48.73 37.32 3.51
CA GLY A 227 -50.17 37.01 3.58
C GLY A 227 -50.48 35.51 3.60
N THR A 228 -51.20 34.98 4.58
CA THR A 228 -52.61 35.33 4.82
C THR A 228 -53.05 34.78 6.18
N THR A 229 -53.74 35.63 6.96
CA THR A 229 -54.52 35.28 8.15
C THR A 229 -55.80 34.51 7.81
N LEU A 230 -56.13 33.46 8.56
CA LEU A 230 -57.48 32.93 8.85
C LEU A 230 -57.31 31.95 10.04
N SER A 231 -57.63 32.30 11.29
CA SER A 231 -58.93 32.22 11.97
C SER A 231 -59.68 30.88 11.83
N GLY A 232 -59.75 30.13 12.93
CA GLY A 232 -61.01 29.56 13.42
C GLY A 232 -61.24 28.03 13.33
N ALA A 233 -61.59 27.48 14.51
CA ALA A 233 -62.58 26.43 14.78
C ALA A 233 -62.09 25.03 15.21
N ALA A 234 -62.28 24.79 16.52
CA ALA A 234 -62.72 23.58 17.23
C ALA A 234 -62.79 22.23 16.50
N LEU A 235 -62.17 21.21 17.09
CA LEU A 235 -62.83 20.21 17.96
C LEU A 235 -61.79 19.59 18.91
#